data_AF-A0A967P605-F1
#
_entry.id   AF-A0A967P605-F1
#
_cell.length_a   1.000
_cell.length_b   1.000
_cell.length_c   1.000
_cell.angle_alpha   90.00
_cell.angle_beta   90.00
_cell.angle_gamma   90.00
#
_symmetry.space_group_name_H-M   'P 1'
#
loop_
_entity.id
_entity.type
_entity.pdbx_description
1 polymer ?
#
loop_
_entity_poly.entity_id
_entity_poly.type
_entity_poly.pdbx_seq_one_letter_code
_entity_poly.pdbx_strand_id
1 'polypeptide(L)'
;SQIAEQEKFEVNIEPFDMRKPLPKKYLKSFDTFFTDPPETLKAADAFVGKGISTLRSAGCSGYFGFTRREASLNKWYDLQKLLTSYKVVVTDIMHNFNEYVNWGYEKETRAWELSPLKIKPKKNWYRSAFYRIVTLKGYKGSTKNYGSQNIYEDIESSTT
;
A
#
# COMPACT_ATOMS: atom_id res chain seq x y z
N SER A 1 23.64 0.51 -4.10
CA SER A 1 23.40 1.70 -3.25
C SER A 1 24.60 1.80 -2.35
N GLN A 2 25.25 2.97 -2.26
CA GLN A 2 26.49 3.13 -1.50
C GLN A 2 26.37 2.63 -0.06
N ILE A 3 25.21 2.86 0.59
CA ILE A 3 24.93 2.38 1.95
C ILE A 3 24.76 0.85 2.00
N ALA A 4 24.05 0.25 1.04
CA ALA A 4 23.85 -1.21 1.02
C ALA A 4 25.18 -1.96 0.83
N GLU A 5 26.09 -1.41 0.02
CA GLU A 5 27.44 -1.97 -0.18
C GLU A 5 28.31 -1.80 1.08
N GLN A 6 28.26 -0.64 1.73
CA GLN A 6 28.97 -0.37 2.99
C GLN A 6 28.52 -1.31 4.11
N GLU A 7 27.21 -1.51 4.26
CA GLU A 7 26.60 -2.34 5.30
C GLU A 7 26.52 -3.83 4.91
N LYS A 8 26.97 -4.20 3.70
CA LYS A 8 26.94 -5.57 3.14
C LYS A 8 25.55 -6.19 3.11
N PHE A 9 24.53 -5.38 2.81
CA PHE A 9 23.17 -5.88 2.63
C PHE A 9 22.94 -6.38 1.20
N GLU A 10 22.30 -7.54 1.08
CA GLU A 10 21.87 -8.11 -0.20
C GLU A 10 20.59 -7.43 -0.70
N VAL A 11 20.73 -6.18 -1.16
CA VAL A 11 19.59 -5.36 -1.60
C VAL A 11 19.69 -5.02 -3.07
N ASN A 12 18.67 -5.42 -3.83
CA ASN A 12 18.48 -5.03 -5.22
C ASN A 12 17.45 -3.91 -5.31
N ILE A 13 17.76 -2.86 -6.08
CA ILE A 13 16.91 -1.67 -6.23
C ILE A 13 16.64 -1.46 -7.71
N GLU A 14 15.36 -1.35 -8.07
CA GLU A 14 14.95 -1.09 -9.45
C GLU A 14 13.82 -0.06 -9.49
N PRO A 15 13.91 0.97 -10.35
CA PRO A 15 12.81 1.88 -10.57
C PRO A 15 11.69 1.14 -11.30
N PHE A 16 10.48 1.15 -10.73
CA PHE A 16 9.34 0.46 -11.32
C PHE A 16 8.04 1.23 -11.11
N ASP A 17 7.25 1.33 -12.17
CA ASP A 17 5.91 1.92 -12.14
C ASP A 17 4.88 0.83 -11.88
N MET A 18 4.24 0.88 -10.71
CA MET A 18 3.27 -0.12 -10.26
C MET A 18 2.01 -0.20 -11.12
N ARG A 19 1.77 0.73 -12.04
CA ARG A 19 0.71 0.58 -13.06
C ARG A 19 1.01 -0.56 -14.04
N LYS A 20 2.29 -0.88 -14.26
CA LYS A 20 2.72 -1.91 -15.22
C LYS A 20 2.71 -3.32 -14.60
N PRO A 21 2.57 -4.40 -15.40
CA PRO A 21 2.73 -5.76 -14.90
C PRO A 21 4.13 -6.00 -14.33
N LEU A 22 4.23 -6.74 -13.22
CA LEU A 22 5.52 -7.08 -12.64
C LEU A 22 6.36 -7.94 -13.62
N PRO A 23 7.67 -7.72 -13.71
CA PRO A 23 8.59 -8.62 -14.38
C PRO A 23 8.45 -10.06 -13.87
N LYS A 24 8.49 -11.04 -14.78
CA LYS A 24 8.32 -12.47 -14.45
C LYS A 24 9.29 -12.96 -13.36
N LYS A 25 10.50 -12.41 -13.32
CA LYS A 25 11.54 -12.72 -12.32
C LYS A 25 11.15 -12.46 -10.87
N TYR A 26 10.10 -11.67 -10.62
CA TYR A 26 9.62 -11.37 -9.27
C TYR A 26 8.39 -12.18 -8.86
N LEU A 27 7.74 -12.85 -9.82
CA LEU A 27 6.58 -13.67 -9.52
C LEU A 27 7.05 -14.90 -8.73
N LYS A 28 6.34 -15.24 -7.67
CA LYS A 28 6.61 -16.43 -6.84
C LYS A 28 8.06 -16.54 -6.33
N SER A 29 8.72 -15.41 -6.09
CA SER A 29 10.16 -15.34 -5.79
C SER A 29 10.48 -14.87 -4.36
N PHE A 30 9.48 -14.48 -3.56
CA PHE A 30 9.69 -13.91 -2.23
C PHE A 30 8.88 -14.62 -1.14
N ASP A 31 9.35 -14.53 0.09
CA ASP A 31 8.65 -15.00 1.28
C ASP A 31 7.68 -13.98 1.87
N THR A 32 8.02 -12.71 1.70
CA THR A 32 7.28 -11.60 2.30
C THR A 32 7.35 -10.38 1.39
N PHE A 33 6.27 -9.60 1.36
CA PHE A 33 6.28 -8.26 0.80
C PHE A 33 5.85 -7.23 1.85
N PHE A 34 6.29 -6.00 1.64
CA PHE A 34 5.84 -4.82 2.38
C PHE A 34 5.49 -3.73 1.36
N THR A 35 4.42 -2.99 1.60
CA THR A 35 4.06 -1.81 0.80
C THR A 35 3.21 -0.85 1.61
N ASP A 36 3.33 0.45 1.36
CA ASP A 36 2.44 1.45 1.94
C ASP A 36 1.73 2.18 0.79
N PRO A 37 0.59 1.65 0.33
CA PRO A 37 0.01 2.03 -0.94
C PRO A 37 -0.84 3.31 -0.86
N PRO A 38 -1.02 4.03 -1.97
CA PRO A 38 -2.14 4.96 -2.12
C PRO A 38 -3.48 4.22 -1.88
N GLU A 39 -4.50 4.95 -1.43
CA GLU A 39 -5.65 4.31 -0.78
C GLU A 39 -6.85 4.02 -1.69
N THR A 40 -6.74 4.28 -3.00
CA THR A 40 -7.80 3.82 -3.91
C THR A 40 -7.78 2.29 -4.01
N LEU A 41 -8.93 1.67 -4.28
CA LEU A 41 -8.97 0.21 -4.50
C LEU A 41 -8.12 -0.24 -5.70
N LYS A 42 -7.91 0.63 -6.69
CA LYS A 42 -7.01 0.35 -7.83
C LYS A 42 -5.55 0.35 -7.40
N ALA A 43 -5.14 1.28 -6.54
CA ALA A 43 -3.80 1.25 -5.96
C ALA A 43 -3.63 0.08 -4.99
N ALA A 44 -4.61 -0.23 -4.14
CA ALA A 44 -4.56 -1.41 -3.29
C ALA A 44 -4.33 -2.69 -4.12
N ASP A 45 -5.04 -2.85 -5.24
CA ASP A 45 -4.81 -3.94 -6.18
C ASP A 45 -3.42 -3.89 -6.85
N ALA A 46 -3.01 -2.71 -7.32
CA ALA A 46 -1.73 -2.53 -8.00
C ALA A 46 -0.54 -2.77 -7.06
N PHE A 47 -0.62 -2.42 -5.78
CA PHE A 47 0.48 -2.53 -4.84
C PHE A 47 0.37 -3.82 -4.01
N VAL A 48 -0.72 -4.00 -3.25
CA VAL A 48 -0.93 -5.17 -2.40
C VAL A 48 -1.19 -6.41 -3.25
N GLY A 49 -2.07 -6.31 -4.26
CA GLY A 49 -2.35 -7.43 -5.15
C GLY A 49 -1.11 -7.90 -5.91
N LYS A 50 -0.25 -6.99 -6.39
CA LYS A 50 1.03 -7.38 -7.00
C LYS A 50 2.02 -7.92 -5.97
N GLY A 51 2.08 -7.35 -4.77
CA GLY A 51 2.84 -7.93 -3.64
C GLY A 51 2.46 -9.38 -3.38
N ILE A 52 1.16 -9.71 -3.34
CA ILE A 52 0.68 -11.09 -3.21
C ILE A 52 1.19 -11.97 -4.38
N SER A 53 1.31 -11.43 -5.60
CA SER A 53 1.81 -12.21 -6.75
C SER A 53 3.29 -12.57 -6.65
N THR A 54 4.08 -11.82 -5.87
CA THR A 54 5.51 -12.10 -5.66
C THR A 54 5.76 -13.22 -4.68
N LEU A 55 4.80 -13.50 -3.80
CA LEU A 55 4.94 -14.51 -2.75
C LEU A 55 5.05 -15.92 -3.34
N ARG A 56 5.96 -16.75 -2.85
CA ARG A 56 6.34 -18.05 -3.45
C ARG A 56 5.38 -19.19 -3.19
N SER A 57 4.71 -19.22 -2.04
CA SER A 57 3.82 -20.31 -1.66
C SER A 57 2.68 -19.86 -0.74
N ALA A 58 1.80 -20.80 -0.36
CA ALA A 58 0.93 -20.62 0.80
C ALA A 58 1.77 -20.49 2.08
N GLY A 59 1.27 -19.74 3.06
CA GLY A 59 1.97 -19.44 4.31
C GLY A 59 2.90 -18.23 4.26
N CYS A 60 3.11 -17.62 3.09
CA CYS A 60 3.86 -16.38 2.93
C CYS A 60 3.05 -15.17 3.43
N SER A 61 3.73 -14.10 3.84
CA SER A 61 3.09 -12.93 4.46
C SER A 61 3.19 -11.65 3.63
N GLY A 62 2.19 -10.79 3.78
CA GLY A 62 2.17 -9.44 3.25
C GLY A 62 1.88 -8.44 4.35
N TYR A 63 2.52 -7.28 4.29
CA TYR A 63 2.35 -6.19 5.25
C TYR A 63 2.05 -4.89 4.52
N PHE A 64 1.05 -4.15 4.98
CA PHE A 64 0.75 -2.84 4.41
C PHE A 64 0.03 -1.88 5.33
N GLY A 65 0.20 -0.58 5.08
CA GLY A 65 -0.57 0.48 5.71
C GLY A 65 -1.91 0.72 5.00
N PHE A 66 -2.93 1.08 5.77
CA PHE A 66 -4.19 1.60 5.23
C PHE A 66 -4.87 2.48 6.28
N THR A 67 -5.26 3.69 5.93
CA THR A 67 -5.66 4.74 6.88
C THR A 67 -7.16 4.79 7.06
N ARG A 68 -7.59 5.50 8.10
CA ARG A 68 -8.96 6.00 8.22
C ARG A 68 -9.09 7.46 7.76
N ARG A 69 -8.01 8.04 7.22
CA ARG A 69 -7.91 9.45 6.82
C ARG A 69 -8.35 9.64 5.37
N GLU A 70 -7.99 8.71 4.48
CA GLU A 70 -8.34 8.75 3.05
C GLU A 70 -9.12 7.50 2.59
N ALA A 71 -9.47 6.63 3.54
CA ALA A 71 -10.33 5.48 3.31
C ALA A 71 -11.43 5.35 4.39
N SER A 72 -12.68 5.43 3.95
CA SER A 72 -13.87 5.18 4.76
C SER A 72 -13.98 3.71 5.17
N LEU A 73 -14.85 3.41 6.13
CA LEU A 73 -15.12 2.02 6.52
C LEU A 73 -15.76 1.21 5.38
N ASN A 74 -16.51 1.87 4.49
CA ASN A 74 -17.03 1.23 3.29
C ASN A 74 -15.88 0.83 2.35
N LYS A 75 -14.91 1.73 2.15
CA LYS A 75 -13.71 1.39 1.37
C LYS A 75 -12.87 0.29 2.04
N TRP A 76 -12.77 0.28 3.37
CA TRP A 76 -12.13 -0.82 4.11
C TRP A 76 -12.83 -2.16 3.90
N TYR A 77 -14.16 -2.16 3.88
CA TYR A 77 -14.94 -3.36 3.59
C TYR A 77 -14.67 -3.87 2.17
N ASP A 78 -14.60 -2.98 1.18
CA ASP A 78 -14.27 -3.35 -0.20
C ASP A 78 -12.81 -3.80 -0.35
N LEU A 79 -11.88 -3.18 0.38
CA LEU A 79 -10.50 -3.67 0.49
C LEU A 79 -10.46 -5.10 1.04
N GLN A 80 -11.20 -5.40 2.12
CA GLN A 80 -11.21 -6.74 2.71
C GLN A 80 -11.85 -7.77 1.77
N LYS A 81 -12.86 -7.39 0.99
CA LYS A 81 -13.39 -8.23 -0.10
C LYS A 81 -12.33 -8.51 -1.17
N LEU A 82 -11.61 -7.48 -1.60
CA LEU A 82 -10.52 -7.60 -2.56
C LEU A 82 -9.45 -8.57 -2.05
N LEU A 83 -8.99 -8.42 -0.81
CA LEU A 83 -8.03 -9.33 -0.17
C LEU A 83 -8.55 -10.77 -0.14
N THR A 84 -9.80 -10.96 0.28
CA THR A 84 -10.42 -12.29 0.34
C THR A 84 -10.49 -12.94 -1.05
N SER A 85 -10.74 -12.15 -2.11
CA SER A 85 -10.75 -12.64 -3.50
C SER A 85 -9.39 -13.21 -3.95
N TYR A 86 -8.29 -12.77 -3.33
CA TYR A 86 -6.95 -13.30 -3.55
C TYR A 86 -6.62 -14.57 -2.78
N LYS A 87 -7.57 -15.10 -1.99
CA LYS A 87 -7.37 -16.21 -1.05
C LYS A 87 -6.20 -15.96 -0.10
N VAL A 88 -6.19 -14.76 0.47
CA VAL A 88 -5.36 -14.45 1.64
C VAL A 88 -6.27 -14.26 2.85
N VAL A 89 -5.72 -14.51 4.04
CA VAL A 89 -6.40 -14.23 5.31
C VAL A 89 -5.73 -13.04 5.98
N VAL A 90 -6.54 -12.12 6.53
CA VAL A 90 -6.04 -11.04 7.38
C VAL A 90 -5.82 -11.62 8.77
N THR A 91 -4.60 -11.54 9.29
CA THR A 91 -4.26 -12.04 10.64
C THR A 91 -4.20 -10.92 11.65
N ASP A 92 -3.88 -9.70 11.22
CA ASP A 92 -3.68 -8.56 12.10
C ASP A 92 -4.18 -7.27 11.45
N ILE A 93 -4.83 -6.42 12.25
CA ILE A 93 -5.14 -5.03 11.93
C ILE A 93 -4.80 -4.20 13.17
N MET A 94 -3.63 -3.59 13.18
CA MET A 94 -3.17 -2.78 14.30
C MET A 94 -3.47 -1.31 14.03
N HIS A 95 -4.46 -0.75 14.74
CA HIS A 95 -4.90 0.63 14.50
C HIS A 95 -3.83 1.66 14.87
N ASN A 96 -3.66 2.70 14.04
CA ASN A 96 -2.71 3.82 14.26
C ASN A 96 -1.25 3.39 14.48
N PHE A 97 -0.85 2.24 13.91
CA PHE A 97 0.50 1.71 14.03
C PHE A 97 1.54 2.59 13.31
N ASN A 98 1.24 3.01 12.08
CA ASN A 98 2.13 3.92 11.35
C ASN A 98 1.79 5.37 11.68
N GLU A 99 2.79 6.14 12.08
CA GLU A 99 2.71 7.58 12.30
C GLU A 99 3.55 8.31 11.26
N TYR A 100 2.91 9.20 10.50
CA TYR A 100 3.55 9.88 9.37
C TYR A 100 4.03 11.25 9.80
N VAL A 101 5.29 11.55 9.48
CA VAL A 101 5.84 12.90 9.64
C VAL A 101 5.11 13.83 8.68
N ASN A 102 4.73 15.01 9.16
CA ASN A 102 4.13 16.05 8.32
C ASN A 102 5.06 16.39 7.14
N TRP A 103 4.49 16.57 5.95
CA TRP A 103 5.19 16.43 4.67
C TRP A 103 5.62 17.75 4.01
N GLY A 104 5.36 18.90 4.64
CA GLY A 104 5.85 20.21 4.23
C GLY A 104 5.05 20.87 3.10
N TYR A 105 4.45 20.07 2.20
CA TYR A 105 3.56 20.52 1.12
C TYR A 105 2.07 20.50 1.52
N GLU A 106 1.74 20.66 2.82
CA GLU A 106 0.33 20.58 3.25
C GLU A 106 -0.54 21.63 2.57
N LYS A 107 -0.01 22.82 2.29
CA LYS A 107 -0.77 23.98 1.79
C LYS A 107 -1.25 23.79 0.34
N GLU A 108 -0.59 22.90 -0.38
CA GLU A 108 -0.82 22.57 -1.78
C GLU A 108 -1.86 21.45 -1.94
N THR A 109 -2.28 20.81 -0.84
CA THR A 109 -3.19 19.64 -0.89
C THR A 109 -4.66 20.02 -0.88
N ARG A 110 -5.51 19.16 -1.45
CA ARG A 110 -6.98 19.25 -1.33
C ARG A 110 -7.46 19.35 0.12
N ALA A 111 -6.79 18.67 1.06
CA ALA A 111 -7.12 18.74 2.49
C ALA A 111 -6.99 20.17 3.03
N TRP A 112 -5.96 20.90 2.59
CA TRP A 112 -5.82 22.31 2.95
C TRP A 112 -6.92 23.15 2.36
N GLU A 113 -7.28 22.95 1.08
CA GLU A 113 -8.38 23.65 0.43
C GLU A 113 -9.72 23.44 1.14
N LEU A 114 -10.01 22.19 1.54
CA LEU A 114 -11.25 21.81 2.22
C LEU A 114 -11.30 22.25 3.69
N SER A 115 -10.15 22.43 4.35
CA SER A 115 -10.11 22.73 5.78
C SER A 115 -10.78 24.08 6.09
N PRO A 116 -11.68 24.17 7.08
CA PRO A 116 -12.26 25.46 7.49
C PRO A 116 -11.22 26.38 8.14
N LEU A 117 -10.13 25.82 8.68
CA LEU A 117 -9.03 26.56 9.28
C LEU A 117 -7.71 26.24 8.58
N LYS A 118 -7.04 27.28 8.07
CA LYS A 118 -5.79 27.17 7.33
C LYS A 118 -4.57 27.23 8.27
N ILE A 119 -4.46 26.24 9.16
CA ILE A 119 -3.38 26.15 10.15
C ILE A 119 -2.61 24.85 9.93
N LYS A 120 -1.28 24.94 9.81
CA LYS A 120 -0.45 23.73 9.68
C LYS A 120 -0.52 22.87 10.95
N PRO A 121 -0.54 21.53 10.82
CA PRO A 121 -0.58 20.63 11.97
C PRO A 121 0.70 20.78 12.83
N LYS A 122 0.52 20.92 14.14
CA LYS A 122 1.63 21.02 15.12
C LYS A 122 2.21 19.66 15.54
N LYS A 123 1.47 18.58 15.29
CA LYS A 123 1.83 17.19 15.60
C LYS A 123 1.51 16.32 14.39
N ASN A 124 2.09 15.13 14.33
CA ASN A 124 1.76 14.12 13.32
C ASN A 124 0.31 13.64 13.51
N TRP A 125 -0.58 14.10 12.64
CA TRP A 125 -2.02 13.85 12.72
C TRP A 125 -2.47 12.69 11.82
N TYR A 126 -1.66 12.39 10.80
CA TYR A 126 -1.91 11.36 9.81
C TYR A 126 -1.31 10.03 10.28
N ARG A 127 -2.15 9.00 10.32
CA ARG A 127 -1.81 7.66 10.81
C ARG A 127 -2.54 6.61 10.00
N SER A 128 -1.90 5.44 9.84
CA SER A 128 -2.50 4.29 9.18
C SER A 128 -2.55 3.08 10.11
N ALA A 129 -3.51 2.20 9.87
CA ALA A 129 -3.50 0.88 10.46
C ALA A 129 -2.49 0.00 9.73
N PHE A 130 -1.85 -0.91 10.46
CA PHE A 130 -0.94 -1.89 9.89
C PHE A 130 -1.64 -3.23 9.73
N TYR A 131 -1.73 -3.67 8.49
CA TYR A 131 -2.34 -4.94 8.10
C TYR A 131 -1.27 -5.99 7.93
N ARG A 132 -1.58 -7.20 8.42
CA ARG A 132 -0.86 -8.42 8.05
C ARG A 132 -1.81 -9.38 7.36
N ILE A 133 -1.37 -9.91 6.22
CA ILE A 133 -2.06 -10.97 5.49
C ILE A 133 -1.16 -12.20 5.33
N VAL A 134 -1.79 -13.37 5.19
CA VAL A 134 -1.11 -14.64 4.90
C VAL A 134 -1.78 -15.35 3.73
N THR A 135 -0.98 -15.89 2.81
CA THR A 135 -1.48 -16.62 1.63
C THR A 135 -2.02 -18.01 1.99
N LEU A 136 -3.18 -18.36 1.44
CA LEU A 136 -3.76 -19.71 1.56
C LEU A 136 -3.48 -20.54 0.29
N LYS A 137 -3.73 -21.86 0.35
CA LYS A 137 -3.59 -22.74 -0.82
C LYS A 137 -4.46 -22.23 -1.98
N GLY A 138 -3.83 -22.05 -3.15
CA GLY A 138 -4.50 -21.57 -4.36
C GLY A 138 -4.64 -20.04 -4.48
N TYR A 139 -3.97 -19.27 -3.62
CA TYR A 139 -3.88 -17.80 -3.78
C TYR A 139 -3.37 -17.39 -5.16
N LYS A 140 -3.85 -16.25 -5.61
CA LYS A 140 -3.38 -15.53 -6.79
C LYS A 140 -3.24 -14.07 -6.41
N GLY A 141 -2.25 -13.38 -6.96
CA GLY A 141 -2.16 -11.92 -6.87
C GLY A 141 -2.57 -11.26 -8.18
N SER A 142 -2.50 -9.92 -8.22
CA SER A 142 -2.80 -9.12 -9.40
C SER A 142 -1.69 -9.23 -10.45
N THR A 143 -2.09 -9.38 -11.72
CA THR A 143 -1.21 -9.23 -12.89
C THR A 143 -1.67 -8.07 -13.78
N LYS A 144 -2.57 -7.23 -13.28
CA LYS A 144 -3.30 -6.24 -14.08
C LYS A 144 -2.36 -5.14 -14.60
N ASN A 145 -2.62 -4.67 -15.82
CA ASN A 145 -2.00 -3.47 -16.37
C ASN A 145 -2.99 -2.31 -16.24
N TYR A 146 -2.60 -1.25 -15.54
CA TYR A 146 -3.40 -0.05 -15.33
C TYR A 146 -3.16 1.03 -16.39
N GLY A 147 -2.15 0.85 -17.26
CA GLY A 147 -1.83 1.81 -18.32
C GLY A 147 -1.58 3.21 -17.75
N SER A 148 -2.28 4.21 -18.27
CA SER A 148 -2.21 5.61 -17.84
C SER A 148 -3.29 6.02 -16.83
N GLN A 149 -4.08 5.08 -16.31
CA GLN A 149 -5.15 5.42 -15.37
C GLN A 149 -4.61 6.07 -14.10
N ASN A 150 -5.35 7.05 -13.56
CA ASN A 150 -5.14 7.50 -12.19
C ASN A 150 -5.56 6.37 -11.24
N ILE A 151 -4.58 5.90 -10.46
CA ILE A 151 -4.78 4.91 -9.39
C ILE A 151 -4.52 5.52 -8.01
N TYR A 152 -4.07 6.77 -7.93
CA TYR A 152 -3.56 7.38 -6.72
C TYR A 152 -4.65 8.09 -5.92
N GLU A 153 -5.64 8.66 -6.61
CA GLU A 153 -6.65 9.51 -6.01
C GLU A 153 -8.07 9.03 -6.32
N ASP A 154 -8.94 9.17 -5.32
CA ASP A 154 -10.38 9.10 -5.49
C ASP A 154 -11.08 10.19 -4.65
N ILE A 155 -12.41 10.12 -4.54
CA ILE A 155 -13.18 11.15 -3.85
C ILE A 155 -12.85 11.29 -2.36
N GLU A 156 -12.30 10.25 -1.74
CA GLU A 156 -11.91 10.26 -0.32
C GLU A 156 -10.43 10.66 -0.12
N SER A 157 -9.63 10.71 -1.19
CA SER A 157 -8.25 11.21 -1.15
C SER A 157 -8.22 12.72 -1.01
N SER A 158 -7.27 13.23 -0.21
CA SER A 158 -7.13 14.65 0.06
C SER A 158 -5.70 15.13 0.34
N THR A 159 -4.71 14.24 0.49
CA THR A 159 -3.34 14.65 0.86
C THR A 159 -2.40 14.93 -0.31
N THR A 160 -2.96 15.07 -1.51
CA THR A 160 -2.29 15.53 -2.74
C THR A 160 -2.98 16.75 -3.33
#